data_AF-A0A848X164-F1
#
_entry.id   AF-A0A848X164-F1
#
_cell.length_a   1.000
_cell.length_b   1.000
_cell.length_c   1.000
_cell.angle_alpha   90.00
_cell.angle_beta   90.00
_cell.angle_gamma   90.00
#
_symmetry.space_group_name_H-M   'P 1'
#
loop_
_entity.id
_entity.type
_entity.pdbx_description
1 polymer ?
#
loop_
_entity_poly.entity_id
_entity_poly.type
_entity_poly.pdbx_seq_one_letter_code
_entity_poly.pdbx_strand_id
1 'polypeptide(L)'
;NPGAIWNLENAGKGGLILWPLFGATNQLLAGLAFLVITFWMWRRNLPVWFIAIPMIFMLILPGIAMAIKIFVGETSFLATKNWLLVFIGIATMALQIWMIVEALIAWPKARGVLEPQLEPLPAGGAVNEGGRSC
;
A
#
# COMPACT_ATOMS: atom_id res chain seq x y z
N ASN A 1 10.94 -12.95 -31.31
CA ASN A 1 10.52 -12.98 -32.73
C ASN A 1 9.09 -12.47 -32.84
N PRO A 2 8.85 -11.34 -33.52
CA PRO A 2 7.50 -10.94 -33.90
C PRO A 2 6.99 -11.92 -34.97
N GLY A 3 5.80 -12.50 -34.77
CA GLY A 3 5.21 -13.49 -35.68
C GLY A 3 4.85 -14.86 -35.09
N ALA A 4 4.75 -15.00 -33.76
CA ALA A 4 4.29 -16.25 -33.17
C ALA A 4 2.81 -16.51 -33.55
N ILE A 5 2.57 -17.68 -34.16
CA ILE A 5 1.25 -18.15 -34.59
C ILE A 5 0.32 -18.23 -33.36
N TRP A 6 -0.90 -17.70 -33.49
CA TRP A 6 -1.98 -17.83 -32.50
C TRP A 6 -2.42 -19.30 -32.43
N ASN A 7 -1.68 -20.08 -31.65
CA ASN A 7 -2.00 -21.47 -31.29
C ASN A 7 -2.47 -21.51 -29.84
N LEU A 8 -3.22 -22.55 -29.46
CA LEU A 8 -3.69 -22.77 -28.08
C LEU A 8 -2.51 -22.82 -27.08
N GLU A 9 -1.31 -23.23 -27.52
CA GLU A 9 -0.07 -23.17 -26.73
C GLU A 9 0.48 -21.75 -26.50
N ASN A 10 0.13 -20.77 -27.33
CA ASN A 10 0.60 -19.38 -27.23
C ASN A 10 -0.48 -18.42 -26.70
N ALA A 11 -1.75 -18.80 -26.79
CA ALA A 11 -2.87 -18.07 -26.20
C ALA A 11 -2.74 -18.04 -24.66
N GLY A 12 -2.57 -16.86 -24.07
CA GLY A 12 -2.51 -16.67 -22.61
C GLY A 12 -1.11 -16.57 -22.00
N LYS A 13 -0.03 -16.83 -22.75
CA LYS A 13 1.36 -16.63 -22.25
C LYS A 13 1.65 -15.18 -21.86
N GLY A 14 1.05 -14.22 -22.56
CA GLY A 14 1.13 -12.80 -22.19
C GLY A 14 0.50 -12.49 -20.83
N GLY A 15 -0.65 -13.12 -20.51
CA GLY A 15 -1.30 -12.96 -19.21
C GLY A 15 -0.47 -13.55 -18.06
N LEU A 16 0.17 -14.70 -18.28
CA LEU A 16 1.06 -15.34 -17.31
C LEU A 16 2.33 -14.52 -17.02
N ILE A 17 2.81 -13.73 -17.99
CA ILE A 17 3.95 -12.81 -17.80
C ILE A 17 3.54 -11.54 -17.05
N LEU A 18 2.31 -11.06 -17.24
CA LEU A 18 1.81 -9.85 -16.57
C LEU A 18 1.30 -10.09 -15.15
N TRP A 19 0.85 -11.31 -14.84
CA TRP A 19 0.31 -11.68 -13.53
C TRP A 19 1.24 -11.34 -12.33
N PRO A 20 2.56 -11.59 -12.39
CA PRO A 20 3.48 -11.19 -11.32
C PRO A 20 3.54 -9.68 -11.10
N LEU A 21 3.36 -8.86 -12.14
CA LEU A 21 3.36 -7.40 -12.03
C LEU A 21 2.13 -6.88 -11.28
N PHE A 22 0.97 -7.50 -11.52
CA PHE A 22 -0.26 -7.23 -10.75
C PHE A 22 -0.08 -7.58 -9.27
N GLY A 23 0.49 -8.75 -8.99
CA GLY A 23 0.78 -9.19 -7.62
C GLY A 23 1.70 -8.22 -6.88
N ALA A 24 2.80 -7.79 -7.51
CA ALA A 24 3.75 -6.85 -6.92
C ALA A 24 3.10 -5.48 -6.63
N THR A 25 2.32 -4.95 -7.58
CA THR A 25 1.64 -3.65 -7.41
C THR A 25 0.61 -3.70 -6.29
N ASN A 26 -0.16 -4.80 -6.19
CA ASN A 26 -1.17 -4.97 -5.14
C ASN A 26 -0.53 -5.06 -3.74
N GLN A 27 0.65 -5.67 -3.63
CA GLN A 27 1.39 -5.72 -2.37
C GLN A 27 1.86 -4.32 -1.93
N LEU A 28 2.32 -3.48 -2.86
CA LEU A 28 2.68 -2.09 -2.55
C LEU A 28 1.46 -1.27 -2.09
N LEU A 29 0.32 -1.42 -2.77
CA LEU A 29 -0.93 -0.74 -2.39
C LEU A 29 -1.44 -1.20 -1.01
N ALA A 30 -1.36 -2.50 -0.72
CA ALA A 30 -1.68 -3.03 0.60
C ALA A 30 -0.76 -2.45 1.67
N GLY A 31 0.56 -2.39 1.40
CA GLY A 31 1.53 -1.77 2.30
C GLY A 31 1.22 -0.29 2.58
N LEU A 32 0.86 0.49 1.56
CA LEU A 32 0.44 1.88 1.70
C LEU A 32 -0.86 2.02 2.52
N ALA A 33 -1.87 1.20 2.22
CA ALA A 33 -3.13 1.23 2.95
C ALA A 33 -2.93 0.96 4.45
N PHE A 34 -2.15 -0.08 4.79
CA PHE A 34 -1.83 -0.37 6.18
C PHE A 34 -1.04 0.74 6.87
N LEU A 35 -0.09 1.37 6.17
CA LEU A 35 0.67 2.51 6.68
C LEU A 35 -0.24 3.71 7.00
N VAL A 36 -1.17 4.04 6.10
CA VAL A 36 -2.14 5.14 6.29
C VAL A 36 -3.07 4.86 7.47
N ILE A 37 -3.62 3.64 7.57
CA ILE A 37 -4.51 3.26 8.68
C ILE A 37 -3.77 3.28 10.02
N THR A 38 -2.54 2.75 10.04
CA THR A 38 -1.68 2.75 11.23
C THR A 38 -1.45 4.18 11.72
N PHE A 39 -1.12 5.10 10.81
CA PHE A 39 -0.91 6.50 11.11
C PHE A 39 -2.19 7.19 11.61
N TRP A 40 -3.34 6.91 10.98
CA TRP A 40 -4.64 7.44 11.39
C TRP A 40 -5.01 7.02 12.81
N MET A 41 -4.84 5.73 13.14
CA MET A 41 -5.09 5.22 14.49
C MET A 41 -4.13 5.82 15.52
N TRP A 42 -2.84 5.93 15.15
CA TRP A 42 -1.81 6.53 15.99
C TRP A 42 -2.14 7.99 16.33
N ARG A 43 -2.58 8.77 15.34
CA ARG A 43 -3.00 10.17 15.51
C ARG A 43 -4.17 10.33 16.48
N ARG A 44 -5.08 9.34 16.54
CA ARG A 44 -6.25 9.34 17.42
C ARG A 44 -6.03 8.68 18.78
N ASN A 45 -4.79 8.30 19.12
CA ASN A 45 -4.45 7.52 20.33
C ASN A 45 -5.28 6.22 20.47
N LEU A 46 -5.62 5.59 19.34
CA LEU A 46 -6.30 4.28 19.33
C LEU A 46 -5.26 3.15 19.45
N PRO A 47 -5.64 1.94 19.91
CA PRO A 47 -4.71 0.82 20.01
C PRO A 47 -4.20 0.40 18.63
N VAL A 48 -2.93 0.68 18.32
CA VAL A 48 -2.34 0.45 16.98
C VAL A 48 -1.74 -0.95 16.80
N TRP A 49 -1.51 -1.68 17.89
CA TRP A 49 -0.70 -2.90 17.91
C TRP A 49 -1.19 -4.00 16.94
N PHE A 50 -2.50 -4.18 16.78
CA PHE A 50 -3.06 -5.23 15.94
C PHE A 50 -2.97 -4.94 14.42
N ILE A 51 -2.83 -3.66 14.03
CA ILE A 51 -2.62 -3.28 12.62
C ILE A 51 -1.13 -3.17 12.30
N ALA A 52 -0.33 -2.74 13.27
CA ALA A 52 1.12 -2.63 13.11
C ALA A 52 1.77 -3.98 12.76
N ILE A 53 1.28 -5.08 13.33
CA ILE A 53 1.82 -6.43 13.06
C ILE A 53 1.62 -6.82 11.57
N PRO A 54 0.38 -6.87 11.01
CA PRO A 54 0.17 -7.11 9.57
C PRO A 54 0.93 -6.14 8.67
N MET A 55 1.01 -4.86 9.06
CA MET A 55 1.74 -3.84 8.30
C MET A 55 3.23 -4.18 8.15
N ILE A 56 3.89 -4.59 9.24
CA ILE A 56 5.31 -4.97 9.23
C ILE A 56 5.54 -6.18 8.31
N PHE A 57 4.70 -7.21 8.40
CA PHE A 57 4.82 -8.38 7.52
C PHE A 57 4.62 -8.03 6.04
N MET A 58 3.63 -7.18 5.74
CA MET A 58 3.35 -6.73 4.37
C MET A 58 4.45 -5.84 3.79
N LEU A 59 5.24 -5.13 4.61
CA LEU A 59 6.37 -4.33 4.14
C LEU A 59 7.68 -5.13 4.05
N ILE A 60 7.95 -6.01 5.03
CA ILE A 60 9.25 -6.68 5.12
C ILE A 60 9.31 -7.94 4.26
N LEU A 61 8.28 -8.80 4.30
CA LEU A 61 8.33 -10.10 3.60
C LEU A 61 8.47 -9.95 2.08
N PRO A 62 7.72 -9.06 1.40
CA PRO A 62 7.91 -8.85 -0.04
C PRO A 62 9.29 -8.30 -0.38
N GLY A 63 9.84 -7.43 0.48
CA GLY A 63 11.19 -6.88 0.32
C GLY A 63 12.27 -7.96 0.35
N ILE A 64 12.22 -8.86 1.35
CA ILE A 64 13.16 -9.99 1.46
C ILE A 64 12.97 -10.95 0.28
N ALA A 65 11.73 -11.29 -0.07
CA ALA A 65 11.44 -12.20 -1.17
C ALA A 65 11.96 -11.65 -2.52
N MET A 66 11.81 -10.35 -2.76
CA MET A 66 12.33 -9.71 -3.97
C MET A 66 13.85 -9.61 -3.98
N ALA A 67 14.49 -9.34 -2.84
CA ALA A 67 15.95 -9.37 -2.73
C ALA A 67 16.51 -10.75 -3.07
N ILE A 68 15.90 -11.82 -2.54
CA ILE A 68 16.29 -13.20 -2.87
C ILE A 68 16.09 -13.47 -4.37
N LYS A 69 14.94 -13.11 -4.97
CA LYS A 69 14.68 -13.36 -6.40
C LYS A 69 15.61 -12.62 -7.35
N ILE A 70 16.10 -11.44 -6.96
CA ILE A 70 17.03 -10.66 -7.78
C ILE A 70 18.46 -11.19 -7.64
N PHE A 71 18.91 -11.48 -6.40
CA PHE A 71 20.34 -11.68 -6.11
C PHE A 71 20.75 -13.13 -5.80
N VAL A 72 19.83 -14.03 -5.47
CA VAL A 72 20.15 -15.36 -4.93
C VAL A 72 19.58 -16.49 -5.80
N GLY A 73 20.46 -17.39 -6.24
CA GLY A 73 20.11 -18.65 -6.91
C GLY A 73 20.38 -18.69 -8.41
N GLU A 74 20.43 -19.90 -8.98
CA GLU A 74 20.60 -20.17 -10.42
C GLU A 74 19.41 -19.69 -11.27
N THR A 75 18.24 -19.54 -10.64
CA THR A 75 17.01 -18.97 -11.22
C THR A 75 16.84 -17.48 -10.94
N SER A 76 17.86 -16.81 -10.37
CA SER A 76 17.83 -15.37 -10.15
C SER A 76 17.60 -14.62 -11.47
N PHE A 77 16.88 -13.50 -11.41
CA PHE A 77 16.54 -12.75 -12.63
C PHE A 77 17.78 -12.23 -13.38
N LEU A 78 18.88 -12.02 -12.65
CA LEU A 78 20.19 -11.70 -13.22
C LEU A 78 20.80 -12.90 -13.97
N ALA A 79 20.74 -14.10 -13.40
CA ALA A 79 21.25 -15.32 -14.05
C ALA A 79 20.42 -15.73 -15.28
N THR A 80 19.10 -15.53 -15.23
CA THR A 80 18.18 -15.83 -16.36
C THR A 80 18.11 -14.72 -17.42
N LYS A 81 18.89 -13.63 -17.28
CA LYS A 81 18.92 -12.47 -18.20
C LYS A 81 17.53 -11.86 -18.48
N ASN A 82 16.58 -11.99 -17.56
CA ASN A 82 15.23 -11.45 -17.74
C ASN A 82 15.17 -9.98 -17.30
N TRP A 83 15.70 -9.09 -18.14
CA TRP A 83 15.89 -7.67 -17.84
C TRP A 83 14.62 -6.91 -17.44
N LEU A 84 13.45 -7.31 -17.96
CA LEU A 84 12.17 -6.68 -17.61
C LEU A 84 11.84 -6.91 -16.12
N LEU A 85 11.98 -8.14 -15.65
CA LEU A 85 11.72 -8.49 -14.25
C LEU A 85 12.78 -7.90 -13.31
N VAL A 86 14.03 -7.80 -13.77
CA VAL A 86 15.10 -7.12 -13.02
C VAL A 86 14.75 -5.64 -12.82
N PHE A 87 14.37 -4.93 -13.89
CA PHE A 87 14.02 -3.50 -13.81
C PHE A 87 12.84 -3.26 -12.87
N ILE A 88 11.73 -3.98 -13.07
CA ILE A 88 10.54 -3.87 -12.23
C ILE A 88 10.85 -4.25 -10.78
N GLY A 89 11.71 -5.24 -10.58
CA GLY A 89 12.11 -5.68 -9.26
C GLY A 89 12.94 -4.66 -8.50
N ILE A 90 13.90 -4.02 -9.17
CA ILE A 90 14.69 -2.92 -8.60
C ILE A 90 13.79 -1.72 -8.31
N ALA A 91 12.89 -1.35 -9.22
CA ALA A 91 11.94 -0.26 -9.00
C ALA A 91 11.03 -0.53 -7.79
N THR A 92 10.49 -1.74 -7.68
CA THR A 92 9.69 -2.18 -6.52
C THR A 92 10.50 -2.11 -5.23
N MET A 93 11.77 -2.53 -5.25
CA MET A 93 12.64 -2.49 -4.07
C MET A 93 12.95 -1.05 -3.64
N ALA A 94 13.19 -0.15 -4.59
CA ALA A 94 13.39 1.26 -4.31
C ALA A 94 12.13 1.90 -3.68
N LEU A 95 10.95 1.61 -4.22
CA LEU A 95 9.67 2.05 -3.64
C LEU A 95 9.45 1.48 -2.24
N GLN A 96 9.78 0.20 -2.02
CA GLN A 96 9.67 -0.44 -0.72
C GLN A 96 10.56 0.24 0.33
N ILE A 97 11.81 0.56 -0.03
CA ILE A 97 12.74 1.28 0.84
C ILE A 97 12.21 2.68 1.14
N TRP A 98 11.73 3.40 0.12
CA TRP A 98 11.11 4.73 0.30
C TRP A 98 9.96 4.67 1.30
N MET A 99 9.05 3.71 1.15
CA MET A 99 7.90 3.52 2.03
C MET A 99 8.30 3.29 3.49
N ILE A 100 9.35 2.50 3.74
CA ILE A 100 9.88 2.27 5.08
C ILE A 100 10.46 3.57 5.65
N VAL A 101 11.20 4.34 4.85
CA VAL A 101 11.75 5.64 5.26
C VAL A 101 10.64 6.62 5.62
N GLU A 102 9.61 6.75 4.78
CA GLU A 102 8.44 7.62 5.05
C GLU A 102 7.70 7.21 6.32
N ALA A 103 7.48 5.90 6.53
CA ALA A 103 6.89 5.39 7.77
C ALA A 103 7.67 5.86 9.01
N LEU A 104 9.00 5.74 8.99
CA LEU A 104 9.87 6.12 10.11
C LEU A 104 9.85 7.63 10.35
N ILE A 105 9.84 8.44 9.30
CA ILE A 105 9.79 9.92 9.40
C ILE A 105 8.42 10.40 9.90
N ALA A 106 7.34 9.76 9.45
CA ALA A 106 5.97 10.14 9.81
C ALA A 106 5.63 9.78 11.26
N TRP A 107 6.16 8.67 11.78
CA TRP A 107 5.87 8.15 13.11
C TRP A 107 5.97 9.18 14.26
N PRO A 108 7.06 9.97 14.41
CA PRO A 108 7.16 10.99 15.45
C PRO A 108 6.25 12.21 15.21
N LYS A 109 5.98 12.56 13.96
CA LYS A 109 5.15 13.72 13.57
C LYS A 109 3.64 13.49 13.77
N ALA A 110 3.24 12.23 13.92
CA ALA A 110 1.85 11.79 13.99
C ALA A 110 1.14 12.12 15.32
N ARG A 111 1.90 12.33 16.42
CA ARG A 111 1.30 12.50 17.75
C ARG A 111 0.74 13.90 17.93
N GLY A 112 -0.56 13.99 18.23
CA GLY A 112 -1.16 15.18 18.86
C GLY A 112 -1.79 16.22 17.93
N VAL A 113 -1.83 16.00 16.62
CA VAL A 113 -2.55 16.90 15.70
C VAL A 113 -4.03 16.51 15.67
N LEU A 114 -4.88 17.03 16.55
CA LEU A 114 -6.33 16.85 16.40
C LEU A 114 -6.91 18.02 15.59
N GLU A 115 -7.94 17.77 14.79
CA GLU A 115 -8.66 18.85 14.10
C GLU A 115 -9.23 19.81 15.15
N PRO A 116 -9.18 21.14 14.91
CA PRO A 116 -9.88 22.09 15.76
C PRO A 116 -11.34 21.66 15.84
N GLN A 117 -11.85 21.48 17.06
CA GLN A 117 -13.27 21.20 17.29
C GLN A 117 -14.04 22.39 16.68
N LEU A 118 -14.89 22.12 15.68
CA LEU A 118 -15.76 23.14 15.12
C LEU A 118 -16.60 23.75 16.26
N GLU A 119 -16.82 25.06 16.20
CA GLU A 119 -17.73 25.73 17.13
C GLU A 119 -19.07 24.98 17.14
N PRO A 120 -19.65 24.70 18.32
CA PRO A 120 -20.97 24.08 18.40
C PRO A 120 -21.93 24.89 17.54
N LEU A 121 -22.64 24.22 16.63
CA LEU A 121 -23.71 24.85 15.86
C LEU A 121 -24.57 25.64 16.86
N PRO A 122 -24.86 26.93 16.60
CA PRO A 122 -25.74 27.68 17.48
C PRO A 122 -26.99 26.83 17.65
N ALA A 123 -27.30 26.47 18.89
CA ALA A 123 -28.49 25.69 19.21
C ALA A 123 -29.64 26.43 18.54
N GLY A 124 -30.09 25.90 17.40
CA GLY A 124 -31.12 26.54 16.60
C GLY A 124 -32.25 26.77 17.57
N GLY A 125 -32.55 28.05 17.82
CA GLY A 125 -33.65 28.41 18.67
C GLY A 125 -34.81 27.56 18.21
N ALA A 126 -35.28 26.67 19.09
CA ALA A 126 -36.61 26.16 19.01
C ALA A 126 -37.50 27.39 19.15
N VAL A 127 -37.65 28.13 18.04
CA VAL A 127 -38.66 29.13 17.85
C VAL A 127 -39.94 28.32 18.00
N ASN A 128 -40.58 28.51 19.16
CA ASN A 128 -41.85 27.93 19.51
C ASN A 128 -42.94 28.55 18.60
N GLU A 129 -42.96 28.16 17.34
CA GLU A 129 -43.96 28.57 16.33
C GLU A 129 -45.26 27.75 16.42
N GLY A 130 -45.43 26.92 17.46
CA GLY A 130 -46.64 26.15 17.72
C GLY A 130 -47.70 26.88 18.56
N GLY A 131 -47.46 28.11 18.99
CA GLY A 131 -48.39 28.89 19.80
C GLY A 131 -49.22 29.83 18.96
N ARG A 132 -50.53 29.51 18.83
CA ARG A 132 -51.64 30.32 18.28
C ARG A 132 -52.07 29.94 16.86
N SER A 133 -53.01 29.01 16.79
CA SER A 133 -54.24 29.26 16.03
C SER A 133 -55.40 28.76 16.86
N CYS A 134 -56.33 29.70 17.08
CA CYS A 134 -57.60 29.55 17.77
C CYS A 134 -58.50 28.54 17.07
#